data_AF-A0A2A5J346-F1
#
_entry.id   AF-A0A2A5J346-F1
#
_cell.length_a   1.000
_cell.length_b   1.000
_cell.length_c   1.000
_cell.angle_alpha   90.00
_cell.angle_beta   90.00
_cell.angle_gamma   90.00
#
_symmetry.space_group_name_H-M   'P 1'
#
loop_
_entity.id
_entity.type
_entity.pdbx_description
1 polymer ?
#
loop_
_entity_poly.entity_id
_entity_poly.type
_entity_poly.pdbx_seq_one_letter_code
_entity_poly.pdbx_strand_id
1 'polypeptide(L)'
;MTVTTDHLRALLGSGPHSELVAVGGEIEIYVPDEEGFGLEGISLVTREQLAERLPSSPDNPDEGELRIAAESLSEMIAELGG
;
A
#
# COMPACT_ATOMS: atom_id res chain seq x y z
N MET A 1 12.19 -1.21 -6.88
CA MET A 1 11.01 -0.43 -6.44
C MET A 1 10.80 -0.71 -4.97
N THR A 2 10.43 0.29 -4.17
CA THR A 2 10.40 0.17 -2.70
C THR A 2 9.16 0.88 -2.17
N VAL A 3 8.44 0.21 -1.25
CA VAL A 3 7.34 0.81 -0.50
C VAL A 3 7.91 1.61 0.65
N THR A 4 7.38 2.82 0.87
CA THR A 4 7.80 3.71 1.95
C THR A 4 6.67 3.86 2.96
N THR A 5 7.00 4.37 4.15
CA THR A 5 6.00 4.70 5.17
C THR A 5 5.01 5.75 4.70
N ASP A 6 5.43 6.69 3.85
CA ASP A 6 4.55 7.69 3.24
C ASP A 6 3.51 7.07 2.32
N HIS A 7 3.87 6.05 1.52
CA HIS A 7 2.91 5.32 0.70
C HIS A 7 1.84 4.63 1.54
N LEU A 8 2.24 4.05 2.68
CA LEU A 8 1.32 3.40 3.61
C LEU A 8 0.41 4.40 4.33
N ARG A 9 0.96 5.54 4.77
CA ARG A 9 0.16 6.64 5.35
C ARG A 9 -0.86 7.17 4.34
N ALA A 10 -0.44 7.36 3.10
CA ALA A 10 -1.32 7.80 2.02
C ALA A 10 -2.43 6.77 1.76
N LEU A 11 -2.12 5.46 1.76
CA LEU A 11 -3.12 4.40 1.62
C LEU A 11 -4.12 4.40 2.79
N LEU A 12 -3.67 4.56 4.04
CA LEU A 12 -4.58 4.61 5.19
C LEU A 12 -5.51 5.83 5.16
N GLY A 13 -4.97 6.97 4.71
CA GLY A 13 -5.72 8.22 4.52
C GLY A 13 -6.58 8.26 3.25
N SER A 14 -6.50 7.25 2.39
CA SER A 14 -7.28 7.16 1.16
C SER A 14 -8.70 6.64 1.41
N GLY A 15 -9.51 6.59 0.34
CA GLY A 15 -10.89 6.13 0.40
C GLY A 15 -11.03 4.66 0.81
N PRO A 16 -12.25 4.20 1.14
CA PRO A 16 -12.52 2.79 1.37
C PRO A 16 -12.14 1.96 0.13
N HIS A 17 -11.70 0.72 0.34
CA HIS A 17 -11.32 -0.22 -0.72
C HIS A 17 -10.14 0.21 -1.59
N SER A 18 -9.42 1.27 -1.21
CA SER A 18 -8.22 1.68 -1.94
C SER A 18 -7.11 0.64 -1.80
N GLU A 19 -6.26 0.57 -2.82
CA GLU A 19 -5.19 -0.43 -2.93
C GLU A 19 -3.85 0.25 -3.21
N LEU A 20 -2.78 -0.30 -2.64
CA LEU A 20 -1.43 0.07 -3.03
C LEU A 20 -1.01 -0.80 -4.22
N VAL A 21 -0.63 -0.17 -5.32
CA VAL A 21 -0.39 -0.84 -6.59
C VAL A 21 1.01 -0.52 -7.11
N ALA A 22 1.67 -1.54 -7.65
CA ALA A 22 2.91 -1.43 -8.37
C ALA A 22 2.65 -1.24 -9.87
N VAL A 23 3.01 -0.09 -10.45
CA VAL A 23 2.77 0.23 -11.87
C VAL A 23 4.02 0.88 -12.47
N GLY A 24 4.53 0.37 -13.59
CA GLY A 24 5.58 1.05 -14.35
C GLY A 24 6.92 1.29 -13.61
N GLY A 25 7.16 0.61 -12.49
CA GLY A 25 8.33 0.82 -11.63
C GLY A 25 8.10 1.81 -10.48
N GLU A 26 6.88 2.32 -10.34
CA GLU A 26 6.43 3.23 -9.29
C GLU A 26 5.36 2.58 -8.41
N ILE A 27 5.15 3.18 -7.23
CA ILE A 27 4.11 2.78 -6.28
C ILE A 27 3.01 3.85 -6.32
N GLU A 28 1.79 3.42 -6.61
CA GLU A 28 0.62 4.29 -6.68
C GLU A 28 -0.51 3.78 -5.78
N ILE A 29 -1.50 4.64 -5.52
CA ILE A 29 -2.72 4.27 -4.80
C ILE A 29 -3.86 4.26 -5.81
N TYR A 30 -4.55 3.14 -5.88
CA TYR A 30 -5.77 2.98 -6.67
C TYR A 30 -7.00 3.12 -5.79
N VAL A 31 -7.99 3.89 -6.24
CA VAL A 31 -9.29 4.04 -5.57
C VAL A 31 -10.38 3.52 -6.51
N PRO A 32 -11.08 2.42 -6.16
CA PRO A 32 -11.96 1.70 -7.10
C PRO A 32 -13.23 2.44 -7.56
N ASP A 33 -13.57 3.56 -6.92
CA ASP A 33 -14.73 4.41 -7.29
C ASP A 33 -14.35 5.57 -8.23
N GLU A 34 -13.06 5.81 -8.51
CA GLU A 34 -12.68 6.73 -9.58
C GLU A 34 -12.89 6.05 -10.94
N GLU A 35 -14.01 6.40 -11.59
CA GLU A 35 -14.38 5.95 -12.95
C GLU A 35 -13.17 6.01 -13.90
N GLY A 36 -12.57 4.86 -14.20
CA GLY A 36 -11.65 4.70 -15.33
C GLY A 36 -10.21 4.28 -15.05
N PHE A 37 -9.80 4.03 -13.81
CA PHE A 37 -8.44 3.56 -13.54
C PHE A 37 -8.32 2.03 -13.67
N GLY A 38 -8.25 1.53 -14.90
CA GLY A 38 -7.80 0.17 -15.18
C GLY A 38 -6.27 0.09 -15.13
N LEU A 39 -5.67 0.16 -13.94
CA LEU A 39 -4.21 0.02 -13.80
C LEU A 39 -3.78 -1.40 -14.17
N GLU A 40 -2.95 -1.55 -15.20
CA GLU A 40 -2.14 -2.75 -15.44
C GLU A 40 -1.01 -2.82 -14.40
N GLY A 41 -1.39 -2.95 -13.13
CA GLY A 41 -0.49 -3.00 -11.98
C GLY A 41 -0.69 -4.23 -11.13
N ILE A 42 0.30 -4.53 -10.29
CA ILE A 42 0.20 -5.60 -9.29
C ILE A 42 -0.34 -4.99 -8.01
N SER A 43 -1.53 -5.40 -7.58
CA SER A 43 -2.07 -5.04 -6.26
C SER A 43 -1.20 -5.69 -5.18
N LEU A 44 -0.66 -4.86 -4.28
CA LEU A 44 0.26 -5.27 -3.22
C LEU A 44 -0.49 -5.52 -1.92
N VAL A 45 -1.39 -4.59 -1.56
CA VAL A 45 -2.17 -4.64 -0.33
C VAL A 45 -3.35 -3.67 -0.41
N THR A 46 -4.48 -4.03 0.18
CA THR A 46 -5.62 -3.10 0.34
C THR A 46 -5.48 -2.24 1.60
N ARG A 47 -6.19 -1.12 1.66
CA ARG A 47 -6.28 -0.28 2.86
C ARG A 47 -6.71 -1.07 4.08
N GLU A 48 -7.70 -1.95 3.94
CA GLU A 48 -8.24 -2.78 5.00
C GLU A 48 -7.21 -3.81 5.46
N GLN A 49 -6.54 -4.50 4.54
CA GLN A 49 -5.49 -5.46 4.88
C GLN A 49 -4.32 -4.77 5.59
N LEU A 50 -3.95 -3.56 5.17
CA LEU A 50 -2.95 -2.77 5.87
C LEU A 50 -3.42 -2.38 7.27
N ALA A 51 -4.66 -1.93 7.41
CA ALA A 51 -5.25 -1.60 8.71
C ALA A 51 -5.34 -2.81 9.66
N GLU A 52 -5.65 -4.01 9.14
CA GLU A 52 -5.68 -5.25 9.93
C GLU A 52 -4.27 -5.71 10.36
N ARG A 53 -3.24 -5.36 9.59
CA ARG A 53 -1.84 -5.67 9.90
C ARG A 53 -1.23 -4.74 10.93
N LEU A 54 -1.81 -3.54 11.12
CA LEU A 54 -1.30 -2.56 12.07
C LEU A 54 -1.92 -2.82 13.45
N PRO A 55 -1.10 -3.10 14.48
CA PRO A 55 -1.57 -3.25 15.85
C PRO A 55 -2.23 -1.96 16.39
N SER A 56 -1.70 -0.80 16.00
CA SER A 56 -2.28 0.50 16.34
C SER A 56 -3.48 0.86 15.45
N SER A 57 -4.34 1.76 15.94
CA SER A 57 -5.48 2.22 15.15
C SER A 57 -5.03 2.82 13.80
N PRO A 58 -5.72 2.49 12.69
CA PRO A 58 -5.34 2.96 11.35
C PRO A 58 -5.42 4.48 11.18
N ASP A 59 -6.16 5.17 12.06
CA ASP A 59 -6.25 6.63 12.11
C ASP A 59 -5.00 7.32 12.67
N ASN A 60 -4.17 6.60 13.44
CA ASN A 60 -2.90 7.11 13.97
C ASN A 60 -1.87 5.97 14.08
N PRO A 61 -1.34 5.50 12.93
CA PRO A 61 -0.41 4.38 12.89
C PRO A 61 0.96 4.76 13.46
N ASP A 62 1.58 3.83 14.20
CA ASP A 62 2.94 4.04 14.71
C ASP A 62 3.97 4.00 13.56
N GLU A 63 4.99 4.85 13.64
CA GLU A 63 6.01 4.94 12.59
C GLU A 63 6.86 3.66 12.48
N GLY A 64 7.11 2.97 13.60
CA GLY A 64 7.80 1.70 13.63
C GLY A 64 7.01 0.59 12.94
N GLU A 65 5.69 0.54 13.14
CA GLU A 65 4.80 -0.42 12.50
C GLU A 65 4.71 -0.20 11.00
N LEU A 66 4.57 1.07 10.58
CA LEU A 66 4.59 1.44 9.16
C LEU A 66 5.93 1.05 8.52
N ARG A 67 7.06 1.23 9.21
CA ARG A 67 8.37 0.87 8.67
C ARG A 67 8.47 -0.64 8.44
N ILE A 68 8.05 -1.45 9.42
CA ILE A 68 8.05 -2.93 9.30
C ILE A 68 7.15 -3.37 8.15
N ALA A 69 5.95 -2.79 8.03
CA ALA A 69 5.03 -3.10 6.95
C ALA A 69 5.63 -2.71 5.58
N ALA A 70 6.28 -1.55 5.48
CA ALA A 70 6.91 -1.07 4.26
C ALA A 70 8.11 -1.94 3.83
N GLU A 71 8.93 -2.38 4.79
CA GLU A 71 10.02 -3.33 4.56
C GLU A 71 9.47 -4.65 4.02
N SER A 72 8.47 -5.24 4.70
CA SER A 72 7.86 -6.49 4.26
C SER A 72 7.22 -6.41 2.87
N LEU A 73 6.52 -5.32 2.57
CA LEU A 73 5.94 -5.09 1.23
C LEU A 73 7.02 -4.90 0.16
N SER A 74 8.13 -4.26 0.51
CA SER A 74 9.27 -4.08 -0.41
C SER A 74 9.98 -5.39 -0.71
N GLU A 75 10.10 -6.29 0.26
CA GLU A 75 10.62 -7.64 0.06
C GLU A 75 9.71 -8.45 -0.88
N MET A 76 8.39 -8.44 -0.67
CA MET A 76 7.44 -9.13 -1.54
C MET A 76 7.52 -8.64 -3.00
N ILE A 77 7.68 -7.33 -3.21
CA ILE A 77 7.90 -6.76 -4.55
C ILE A 77 9.19 -7.32 -5.18
N ALA A 78 10.27 -7.39 -4.41
CA ALA A 78 11.55 -7.88 -4.91
C ALA A 78 11.47 -9.37 -5.30
N GLU A 79 10.66 -10.16 -4.60
CA GLU A 79 10.37 -11.56 -4.97
C GLU A 79 9.52 -11.68 -6.25
N LEU A 80 8.60 -10.75 -6.49
CA LEU A 80 7.75 -10.73 -7.69
C LEU A 80 8.47 -10.26 -8.96
N GLY A 81 9.53 -9.46 -8.81
CA GLY A 81 10.31 -8.90 -9.92
C GLY A 81 11.64 -9.61 -10.22
N GLY A 82 11.90 -10.75 -9.57
CA GLY A 82 13.11 -11.57 -9.71
C GLY A 82 13.08 -12.57 -10.86
#